data_AF-A0A3A8JTP6-F1
#
_entry.id   AF-A0A3A8JTP6-F1
#
_cell.length_a   1.000
_cell.length_b   1.000
_cell.length_c   1.000
_cell.angle_alpha   90.00
_cell.angle_beta   90.00
_cell.angle_gamma   90.00
#
_symmetry.space_group_name_H-M   'P 1'
#
loop_
_entity.id
_entity.type
_entity.pdbx_description
1 polymer ?
#
loop_
_entity_poly.entity_id
_entity_poly.type
_entity_poly.pdbx_seq_one_letter_code
_entity_poly.pdbx_strand_id
1 'polypeptide(L)' 'MRCDGCASAVEGRFTTGWVQQLSPEQLAFVRVFMGCRGKIKDVEQALGLSYPTVVARLDDVVEALGQVPSPPPPP' A
#
# COMPACT_ATOMS: atom_id res chain seq x y z
N MET A 1 2.23 -7.28 -22.98
CA MET A 1 1.60 -6.01 -23.45
C MET A 1 1.76 -5.95 -24.97
N ARG A 2 0.76 -5.50 -25.73
CA ARG A 2 0.79 -5.49 -27.20
C ARG A 2 0.51 -4.09 -27.74
N CYS A 3 1.23 -3.68 -28.77
CA CYS A 3 0.99 -2.43 -29.49
C CYS A 3 0.13 -2.69 -30.73
N ASP A 4 -1.02 -2.03 -30.83
CA ASP A 4 -1.93 -2.17 -31.98
C ASP A 4 -1.44 -1.47 -33.26
N GLY A 5 -0.50 -0.51 -33.13
CA GLY A 5 0.01 0.28 -34.27
C GLY A 5 1.15 -0.37 -35.05
N CYS A 6 1.87 -1.33 -34.45
CA CYS A 6 3.00 -2.00 -35.10
C CYS A 6 3.06 -3.51 -34.85
N ALA A 7 2.02 -4.08 -34.22
CA ALA A 7 1.89 -5.49 -33.88
C ALA A 7 2.97 -6.09 -32.96
N SER A 8 3.95 -5.29 -32.52
CA SER A 8 4.98 -5.70 -31.57
C SER A 8 4.37 -6.09 -30.22
N ALA A 9 4.78 -7.25 -29.71
CA ALA A 9 4.43 -7.72 -28.38
C ALA A 9 5.68 -7.71 -27.50
N VAL A 10 5.54 -7.16 -26.29
CA VAL A 10 6.57 -7.29 -25.26
C VAL A 10 6.26 -8.53 -24.46
N GLU A 11 7.10 -9.55 -24.64
CA GLU A 11 7.08 -10.80 -23.88
C GLU A 11 8.15 -10.75 -22.79
N GLY A 12 7.73 -11.00 -21.56
CA GLY A 12 8.59 -10.96 -20.38
C GLY A 12 7.87 -11.56 -19.18
N ARG A 13 8.63 -12.02 -18.19
CA ARG A 13 8.07 -12.48 -16.92
C ARG A 13 7.81 -11.27 -16.04
N PHE A 14 6.63 -10.66 -16.21
CA PHE A 14 6.20 -9.54 -15.37
C PHE A 14 5.78 -10.09 -14.00
N THR A 15 6.43 -9.63 -12.95
CA THR A 15 5.94 -9.81 -11.59
C THR A 15 5.50 -8.44 -11.10
N THR A 16 4.27 -8.31 -10.60
CA THR A 16 3.81 -7.06 -9.97
C THR A 16 4.36 -6.91 -8.55
N GLY A 17 5.42 -7.66 -8.21
CA GLY A 17 6.11 -7.62 -6.92
C GLY A 17 5.17 -7.71 -5.72
N TRP A 18 5.43 -6.85 -4.73
CA TRP A 18 4.61 -6.69 -3.53
C TRP A 18 3.22 -6.12 -3.79
N VAL A 19 2.99 -5.48 -4.94
CA VAL A 19 1.71 -4.85 -5.28
C VAL A 19 0.60 -5.90 -5.45
N GLN A 20 0.94 -7.14 -5.87
CA GLN A 20 -0.05 -8.24 -5.94
C GLN A 20 -0.46 -8.79 -4.58
N GLN A 21 0.30 -8.48 -3.53
CA GLN A 21 0.03 -8.97 -2.18
C GLN A 21 -1.02 -8.10 -1.48
N LEU A 22 -1.30 -6.92 -2.02
CA LEU A 22 -2.21 -5.94 -1.43
C LEU A 22 -3.59 -5.97 -2.08
N SER A 23 -4.64 -5.86 -1.25
CA SER A 23 -6.00 -5.62 -1.72
C SER A 23 -6.15 -4.23 -2.37
N PRO A 24 -7.20 -4.01 -3.17
CA PRO A 24 -7.51 -2.67 -3.70
C PRO A 24 -7.64 -1.60 -2.60
N GLU A 25 -8.24 -1.93 -1.45
CA GLU A 25 -8.34 -1.02 -0.31
C GLU A 25 -6.97 -0.71 0.31
N GLN A 26 -6.11 -1.73 0.46
CA GLN A 26 -4.75 -1.55 0.97
C GLN A 26 -3.91 -0.68 0.03
N LEU A 27 -4.04 -0.86 -1.29
CA LEU A 27 -3.39 0.00 -2.29
C LEU A 27 -3.89 1.44 -2.25
N ALA A 28 -5.20 1.64 -2.07
CA ALA A 28 -5.77 2.97 -1.90
C ALA A 28 -5.24 3.65 -0.64
N PHE A 29 -5.13 2.90 0.46
CA PHE A 29 -4.52 3.38 1.71
C PHE A 29 -3.06 3.78 1.51
N VAL A 30 -2.23 2.92 0.90
CA VAL A 30 -0.81 3.21 0.61
C VAL A 30 -0.65 4.48 -0.22
N ARG A 31 -1.52 4.68 -1.22
CA ARG A 31 -1.50 5.90 -2.04
C ARG A 31 -1.70 7.16 -1.21
N VAL A 32 -2.68 7.16 -0.30
CA VAL A 32 -2.94 8.29 0.60
C VAL A 32 -1.80 8.46 1.62
N PHE A 33 -1.35 7.36 2.22
CA PHE A 33 -0.26 7.35 3.18
C PHE A 33 1.04 7.96 2.62
N MET A 34 1.40 7.60 1.38
CA MET A 34 2.53 8.20 0.67
C MET A 34 2.31 9.69 0.37
N GLY A 35 1.09 10.09 -0.02
CA GLY A 35 0.72 11.50 -0.21
C GLY A 35 0.91 12.35 1.05
N CYS A 36 0.62 11.75 2.21
CA CYS A 36 0.85 12.33 3.54
C CYS A 36 2.29 12.18 4.05
N ARG A 37 3.23 11.67 3.23
CA ARG A 37 4.63 11.40 3.59
C ARG A 37 4.79 10.52 4.84
N GLY A 38 3.86 9.59 5.04
CA GLY A 38 3.83 8.68 6.19
C GLY A 38 3.45 9.32 7.53
N LYS A 39 2.98 10.57 7.54
CA LYS A 39 2.52 11.23 8.77
C LYS A 39 1.12 10.76 9.14
N ILE A 40 1.00 9.97 10.21
CA ILE A 40 -0.28 9.40 10.67
C ILE A 40 -1.36 10.46 10.91
N LYS A 41 -1.00 11.61 11.50
CA LYS A 41 -1.95 12.72 11.73
C LYS A 41 -2.52 13.29 10.42
N ASP A 42 -1.69 13.41 9.40
CA ASP A 42 -2.12 13.95 8.10
C ASP A 42 -3.02 12.92 7.38
N VAL A 43 -2.76 11.62 7.57
CA VAL A 43 -3.60 10.53 7.04
C VAL A 43 -4.95 10.46 7.76
N GLU A 44 -4.94 10.63 9.08
CA GLU A 44 -6.15 10.74 9.91
C GLU A 44 -7.08 11.82 9.36
N GLN A 45 -6.54 13.02 9.15
CA GLN A 45 -7.27 14.15 8.59
C GLN A 45 -7.72 13.91 7.14
N ALA A 46 -6.86 13.30 6.30
CA ALA A 46 -7.17 13.04 4.90
C ALA A 46 -8.27 11.98 4.71
N LEU A 47 -8.35 10.99 5.59
CA LEU A 47 -9.32 9.89 5.52
C LEU A 47 -10.53 10.08 6.44
N GLY A 48 -10.52 11.07 7.35
CA GLY A 48 -11.57 11.27 8.34
C GLY A 48 -11.70 10.10 9.32
N LEU A 49 -10.59 9.42 9.61
CA LEU A 49 -10.55 8.26 10.51
C LEU A 49 -10.02 8.65 11.88
N SER A 50 -10.11 7.75 12.87
CA SER A 50 -9.44 7.95 14.15
C SER A 50 -7.99 7.46 14.08
N TYR A 51 -7.09 8.02 14.91
CA TYR A 51 -5.70 7.58 15.00
C TYR A 51 -5.55 6.05 15.09
N PRO A 52 -6.26 5.34 16.01
CA PRO A 52 -6.17 3.87 16.09
C PRO A 52 -6.60 3.16 14.81
N THR A 53 -7.57 3.70 14.08
CA THR A 53 -8.02 3.11 12.81
C THR A 53 -6.96 3.24 11.71
N VAL A 54 -6.24 4.37 11.67
CA VAL A 54 -5.14 4.56 10.70
C VAL A 54 -3.99 3.62 11.00
N VAL A 55 -3.65 3.43 12.28
CA VAL A 55 -2.62 2.48 12.72
C VAL A 55 -3.01 1.05 12.35
N ALA A 56 -4.24 0.62 12.66
CA ALA A 56 -4.72 -0.71 12.29
C ALA A 56 -4.64 -0.96 10.77
N ARG A 57 -5.02 0.02 9.95
CA ARG A 57 -4.90 -0.09 8.48
C ARG A 57 -3.45 -0.15 7.99
N LEU A 58 -2.54 0.55 8.67
CA LEU A 58 -1.11 0.46 8.36
C LEU A 58 -0.56 -0.93 8.72
N ASP A 59 -0.93 -1.45 9.88
CA ASP A 59 -0.56 -2.79 10.33
C ASP A 59 -1.10 -3.86 9.36
N ASP A 60 -2.36 -3.76 8.93
CA ASP A 60 -2.95 -4.65 7.92
C ASP A 60 -2.14 -4.68 6.60
N VAL A 61 -1.63 -3.52 6.15
CA VAL A 61 -0.77 -3.44 4.96
C VAL A 61 0.59 -4.06 5.23
N VAL A 62 1.20 -3.78 6.38
CA VAL A 62 2.51 -4.31 6.78
C VAL A 62 2.47 -5.84 6.88
N GLU A 63 1.41 -6.40 7.46
CA GLU A 63 1.15 -7.84 7.51
C GLU A 63 0.99 -8.45 6.12
N ALA A 64 0.22 -7.79 5.23
CA ALA A 64 0.03 -8.26 3.85
C ALA A 64 1.33 -8.26 3.04
N LEU A 65 2.29 -7.38 3.36
CA LEU A 65 3.63 -7.36 2.77
C LEU A 65 4.58 -8.41 3.37
N GLY A 66 4.13 -9.20 4.34
CA GLY A 66 4.95 -10.20 5.04
C GLY A 66 6.03 -9.59 5.92
N GLN A 67 5.93 -8.30 6.24
CA GLN A 67 6.81 -7.65 7.21
C GLN A 67 6.19 -7.83 8.58
N VAL A 68 6.82 -8.59 9.47
CA VAL A 68 6.34 -8.71 10.85
C VAL A 68 6.46 -7.33 11.51
N PRO A 69 5.37 -6.72 12.02
CA PRO A 69 5.49 -5.48 12.79
C PRO A 69 6.37 -5.76 14.00
N SER A 70 7.44 -4.97 14.19
CA SER A 70 8.12 -4.94 15.48
C SER A 70 7.09 -4.57 16.55
N PRO A 71 6.99 -5.30 17.69
CA PRO A 71 6.06 -4.93 18.74
C PRO A 71 6.28 -3.47 19.15
N PRO A 72 5.21 -2.71 19.47
CA PRO A 72 5.33 -1.32 19.88
C PRO A 72 6.23 -1.21 21.12
N PRO A 73 7.06 -0.15 21.23
CA PRO A 73 7.92 0.04 22.39
C PRO A 73 7.06 0.10 23.67
N PRO A 74 7.52 -0.53 24.77
CA PRO A 74 6.80 -0.48 26.05
C PRO A 74 6.69 0.96 26.56
N PRO A 75 5.66 1.26 27.39
CA PRO A 75 5.40 2.59 27.93
C PRO A 75 6.52 3.13 28.83
#